data_AF-A0A562IZN3-F1
#
_entry.id   AF-A0A562IZN3-F1
#
_cell.length_a   1.000
_cell.length_b   1.000
_cell.length_c   1.000
_cell.angle_alpha   90.00
_cell.angle_beta   90.00
_cell.angle_gamma   90.00
#
_symmetry.space_group_name_H-M   'P 1'
#
loop_
_entity.id
_entity.type
_entity.pdbx_description
1 polymer ?
#
loop_
_entity_poly.entity_id
_entity_poly.type
_entity_poly.pdbx_seq_one_letter_code
_entity_poly.pdbx_strand_id
1 'polypeptide(L)'
;MQQTKTLKVRVRDKHVPLLQQMARSVNFVWNYLNELSARSIRERGRFLSAFDLHPYTKGANKELGLHSQTLQEIAREYVTRRKQFKKSRLSWRKSGGVRRSLGWIPINTGAASWKSGQVYHNGHYFKVWDSYGLS
;
A
#
# COMPACT_ATOMS: atom_id res chain seq x y z
N MET A 1 -27.17 1.67 -11.34
CA MET A 1 -25.94 2.09 -10.62
C MET A 1 -25.43 0.92 -9.80
N GLN A 2 -24.19 0.47 -9.98
CA GLN A 2 -23.60 -0.52 -9.07
C GLN A 2 -23.31 0.15 -7.73
N GLN A 3 -23.96 -0.31 -6.67
CA GLN A 3 -23.76 0.21 -5.32
C GLN A 3 -22.48 -0.41 -4.74
N THR A 4 -21.42 0.39 -4.59
CA THR A 4 -20.18 -0.06 -3.94
C THR A 4 -20.41 -0.18 -2.43
N LYS A 5 -20.33 -1.41 -1.90
CA LYS A 5 -20.37 -1.66 -0.45
C LYS A 5 -18.95 -1.80 0.10
N THR A 6 -18.61 -1.01 1.12
CA THR A 6 -17.35 -1.14 1.85
C THR A 6 -17.56 -1.96 3.11
N LEU A 7 -16.82 -3.06 3.25
CA LEU A 7 -16.89 -3.94 4.41
C LEU A 7 -15.70 -3.73 5.33
N LYS A 8 -15.95 -3.80 6.65
CA LYS A 8 -14.90 -3.79 7.67
C LYS A 8 -14.94 -5.13 8.40
N VAL A 9 -13.90 -5.95 8.18
CA VAL A 9 -13.78 -7.30 8.75
C VAL A 9 -12.49 -7.41 9.55
N ARG A 10 -12.53 -8.19 10.63
CA ARG A 10 -11.34 -8.49 11.44
C ARG A 10 -10.57 -9.65 10.81
N VAL A 11 -9.29 -9.45 10.55
CA VAL A 11 -8.38 -10.54 10.13
C VAL A 11 -7.95 -11.35 11.36
N ARG A 12 -7.82 -12.68 11.21
CA ARG A 12 -7.32 -13.56 12.28
C ARG A 12 -5.89 -13.20 12.68
N ASP A 13 -5.63 -13.25 13.98
CA ASP A 13 -4.38 -12.74 14.56
C ASP A 13 -3.11 -13.49 14.10
N LYS A 14 -3.25 -14.74 13.62
CA LYS A 14 -2.14 -15.52 13.04
C LYS A 14 -1.41 -14.80 11.89
N HIS A 15 -2.08 -13.87 11.22
CA HIS A 15 -1.53 -13.12 10.09
C HIS A 15 -0.80 -11.84 10.48
N VAL A 16 -0.85 -11.46 11.76
CA VAL A 16 -0.29 -10.19 12.25
C VAL A 16 1.20 -10.03 11.91
N PRO A 17 2.09 -11.02 12.11
CA PRO A 17 3.52 -10.85 11.79
C PRO A 17 3.76 -10.54 10.31
N LEU A 18 3.10 -11.28 9.41
CA LEU A 18 3.21 -11.09 7.97
C LEU A 18 2.65 -9.73 7.53
N LEU A 19 1.47 -9.35 8.02
CA LEU A 19 0.85 -8.06 7.70
C LEU A 19 1.68 -6.89 8.22
N GLN A 20 2.31 -7.04 9.39
CA GLN A 20 3.25 -6.04 9.91
C GLN A 20 4.49 -5.93 9.04
N GLN A 21 5.06 -7.04 8.58
CA GLN A 21 6.20 -7.03 7.64
C GLN A 21 5.83 -6.31 6.34
N MET A 22 4.71 -6.68 5.70
CA MET A 22 4.23 -6.03 4.48
C MET A 22 3.99 -4.53 4.70
N ALA A 23 3.38 -4.14 5.82
CA ALA A 23 3.15 -2.73 6.15
C ALA A 23 4.47 -1.94 6.32
N ARG A 24 5.52 -2.57 6.87
CA ARG A 24 6.86 -1.94 6.96
C ARG A 24 7.47 -1.75 5.58
N SER A 25 7.34 -2.75 4.70
CA SER A 25 7.78 -2.64 3.30
C SER A 25 7.04 -1.53 2.55
N VAL A 26 5.72 -1.41 2.74
CA VAL A 26 4.92 -0.32 2.18
C VAL A 26 5.40 1.04 2.66
N ASN A 27 5.72 1.19 3.95
CA ASN A 27 6.30 2.42 4.49
C ASN A 27 7.65 2.77 3.87
N PHE A 28 8.49 1.76 3.65
CA PHE A 28 9.79 1.94 3.04
C PHE A 28 9.65 2.50 1.63
N VAL A 29 8.82 1.87 0.79
CA VAL A 29 8.53 2.35 -0.58
C VAL A 29 7.93 3.75 -0.57
N TRP A 30 6.97 4.01 0.33
CA TRP A 30 6.38 5.34 0.47
C TRP A 30 7.44 6.41 0.76
N ASN A 31 8.34 6.15 1.71
CA ASN A 31 9.39 7.09 2.08
C ASN A 31 10.38 7.31 0.93
N TYR A 32 10.75 6.25 0.21
CA TYR A 32 11.59 6.36 -0.98
C TYR A 32 10.94 7.23 -2.07
N LEU A 33 9.66 7.01 -2.38
CA LEU A 33 8.93 7.84 -3.35
C LEU A 33 8.80 9.31 -2.90
N ASN A 34 8.61 9.52 -1.60
CA ASN A 34 8.57 10.85 -1.00
C ASN A 34 9.89 11.60 -1.17
N GLU A 35 11.01 10.91 -0.93
CA GLU A 35 12.35 11.44 -1.14
C GLU A 35 12.63 11.73 -2.62
N LEU A 36 12.37 10.77 -3.50
CA LEU A 36 12.56 10.90 -4.95
C LEU A 36 11.75 12.07 -5.53
N SER A 37 10.48 12.18 -5.12
CA SER A 37 9.62 13.29 -5.52
C SER A 37 10.16 14.63 -5.00
N ALA A 38 10.59 14.71 -3.74
CA ALA A 38 11.14 15.94 -3.19
C ALA A 38 12.43 16.36 -3.92
N ARG A 39 13.28 15.40 -4.26
CA ARG A 39 14.49 15.61 -5.07
C ARG A 39 14.18 16.13 -6.46
N SER A 40 13.24 15.53 -7.18
CA SER A 40 12.82 15.99 -8.52
C SER A 40 12.25 17.41 -8.50
N ILE A 41 11.52 17.78 -7.45
CA ILE A 41 10.99 19.14 -7.32
C ILE A 41 12.13 20.14 -7.08
N ARG A 42 13.07 19.80 -6.19
CA ARG A 42 14.22 20.65 -5.88
C ARG A 42 15.17 20.82 -7.07
N GLU A 43 15.48 19.75 -7.77
CA GLU A 43 16.51 19.74 -8.83
C GLU A 43 15.96 20.09 -10.21
N ARG A 44 14.69 19.79 -10.50
CA ARG A 44 14.11 19.94 -11.84
C ARG A 44 12.81 20.74 -11.87
N GLY A 45 12.32 21.21 -10.73
CA GLY A 45 11.02 21.89 -10.63
C GLY A 45 9.82 21.01 -11.00
N ARG A 46 10.02 19.69 -11.16
CA ARG A 46 9.01 18.79 -11.74
C ARG A 46 8.33 17.94 -10.68
N PHE A 47 7.00 18.01 -10.68
CA PHE A 47 6.13 17.11 -9.92
C PHE A 47 5.91 15.81 -10.69
N LEU A 48 6.56 14.73 -10.23
CA LEU A 48 6.43 13.41 -10.84
C LEU A 48 4.98 12.89 -10.74
N SER A 49 4.48 12.29 -11.82
CA SER A 49 3.24 11.54 -11.86
C SER A 49 3.43 10.10 -11.34
N ALA A 50 2.35 9.34 -11.17
CA ALA A 50 2.46 7.95 -10.75
C ALA A 50 3.23 7.11 -11.79
N PHE A 51 2.98 7.38 -13.08
CA PHE A 51 3.68 6.73 -14.19
C PHE A 51 5.18 7.04 -14.19
N ASP A 52 5.57 8.28 -13.89
CA ASP A 52 6.99 8.66 -13.77
C ASP A 52 7.68 7.93 -12.61
N LEU A 53 6.95 7.59 -11.54
CA LEU A 53 7.48 6.91 -10.35
C LEU A 53 7.57 5.38 -10.50
N HIS A 54 6.75 4.77 -11.36
CA HIS A 54 6.72 3.31 -11.52
C HIS A 54 8.08 2.69 -11.89
N PRO A 55 8.86 3.23 -12.85
CA PRO A 55 10.16 2.67 -13.22
C PRO A 55 11.13 2.55 -12.04
N TYR A 56 11.05 3.45 -11.06
CA TYR A 56 11.94 3.51 -9.91
C TYR A 56 11.65 2.46 -8.83
N THR A 57 10.52 1.77 -8.91
CA THR A 57 10.15 0.70 -7.96
C THR A 57 10.02 -0.65 -8.65
N LYS A 58 10.24 -0.71 -9.97
CA LYS A 58 10.11 -1.93 -10.76
C LYS A 58 11.11 -2.99 -10.25
N GLY A 59 10.63 -4.20 -10.00
CA GLY A 59 11.46 -5.34 -9.58
C GLY A 59 11.66 -5.48 -8.06
N ALA A 60 11.43 -4.42 -7.27
CA ALA A 60 11.62 -4.45 -5.82
C ALA A 60 10.60 -5.34 -5.06
N ASN A 61 9.57 -5.84 -5.75
CA ASN A 61 8.44 -6.53 -5.13
C ASN A 61 8.85 -7.85 -4.44
N LYS A 62 9.79 -8.60 -5.02
CA LYS A 62 10.26 -9.87 -4.46
C LYS A 62 11.01 -9.66 -3.14
N GLU A 63 11.95 -8.73 -3.13
CA GLU A 63 12.77 -8.41 -1.95
C GLU A 63 11.92 -7.82 -0.82
N LEU A 64 10.91 -7.04 -1.17
CA LEU A 64 10.01 -6.39 -0.21
C LEU A 64 8.88 -7.30 0.29
N GLY A 65 8.71 -8.50 -0.28
CA GLY A 65 7.60 -9.40 0.05
C GLY A 65 6.23 -8.82 -0.32
N LEU A 66 6.17 -7.99 -1.38
CA LEU A 66 4.96 -7.32 -1.84
C LEU A 66 4.52 -7.85 -3.21
N HIS A 67 3.23 -7.75 -3.49
CA HIS A 67 2.74 -7.97 -4.85
C HIS A 67 3.21 -6.84 -5.76
N SER A 68 3.50 -7.13 -7.04
CA SER A 68 3.99 -6.11 -7.99
C SER A 68 3.03 -4.93 -8.15
N GLN A 69 1.72 -5.20 -8.17
CA GLN A 69 0.69 -4.16 -8.24
C GLN A 69 0.67 -3.28 -6.99
N THR A 70 0.99 -3.81 -5.80
CA THR A 70 1.04 -3.02 -4.57
C THR A 70 2.02 -1.85 -4.69
N LEU A 71 3.16 -2.02 -5.36
CA LEU A 71 4.11 -0.93 -5.60
C LEU A 71 3.51 0.20 -6.46
N GLN A 72 2.76 -0.17 -7.50
CA GLN A 72 2.06 0.77 -8.37
C GLN A 72 0.96 1.52 -7.60
N GLU A 73 0.21 0.79 -6.76
CA GLU A 73 -0.80 1.39 -5.90
C GLU A 73 -0.21 2.41 -4.91
N ILE A 74 0.97 2.11 -4.32
CA ILE A 74 1.66 3.04 -3.42
C ILE A 74 2.03 4.33 -4.17
N ALA A 75 2.56 4.21 -5.39
CA ALA A 75 2.93 5.37 -6.20
C ALA A 75 1.73 6.25 -6.56
N ARG A 76 0.60 5.62 -6.94
CA ARG A 76 -0.63 6.36 -7.20
C ARG A 76 -1.17 7.02 -5.95
N GLU A 77 -1.24 6.31 -4.85
CA GLU A 77 -1.73 6.84 -3.58
C GLU A 77 -0.87 8.03 -3.13
N TYR A 78 0.45 7.92 -3.22
CA TYR A 78 1.38 9.02 -2.92
C TYR A 78 1.04 10.27 -3.74
N VAL A 79 0.90 10.13 -5.07
CA VAL A 79 0.57 11.26 -5.96
C VAL A 79 -0.81 11.84 -5.67
N THR A 80 -1.81 10.99 -5.43
CA THR A 80 -3.17 11.40 -5.06
C THR A 80 -3.16 12.23 -3.78
N ARG A 81 -2.50 11.76 -2.71
CA ARG A 81 -2.42 12.48 -1.44
C ARG A 81 -1.61 13.76 -1.56
N ARG A 82 -0.50 13.75 -2.30
CA ARG A 82 0.32 14.94 -2.54
C ARG A 82 -0.52 16.05 -3.22
N LYS A 83 -1.30 15.70 -4.23
CA LYS A 83 -2.22 16.61 -4.93
C LYS A 83 -3.37 17.07 -4.02
N GLN A 84 -4.03 16.14 -3.34
CA GLN A 84 -5.14 16.41 -2.43
C GLN A 84 -4.76 17.44 -1.36
N PHE A 85 -3.58 17.27 -0.75
CA PHE A 85 -3.11 18.16 0.32
C PHE A 85 -2.27 19.34 -0.18
N LYS A 86 -2.08 19.49 -1.50
CA LYS A 86 -1.29 20.56 -2.12
C LYS A 86 0.12 20.71 -1.51
N LYS A 87 0.81 19.59 -1.24
CA LYS A 87 2.15 19.59 -0.62
C LYS A 87 3.23 19.24 -1.61
N SER A 88 4.44 19.79 -1.46
CA SER A 88 5.62 19.35 -2.21
C SER A 88 6.17 18.00 -1.70
N ARG A 89 6.03 17.75 -0.40
CA ARG A 89 6.46 16.53 0.30
C ARG A 89 5.44 16.12 1.36
N LEU A 90 5.19 14.82 1.51
CA LEU A 90 4.31 14.27 2.55
C LEU A 90 5.10 13.90 3.81
N SER A 91 4.39 13.63 4.91
CA SER A 91 5.05 13.17 6.14
C SER A 91 5.71 11.81 5.93
N TRP A 92 6.90 11.66 6.51
CA TRP A 92 7.58 10.36 6.61
C TRP A 92 6.74 9.38 7.42
N ARG A 93 6.69 8.12 6.97
CA ARG A 93 6.06 7.03 7.71
C ARG A 93 7.08 6.36 8.62
N LYS A 94 6.68 6.11 9.87
CA LYS A 94 7.51 5.51 10.91
C LYS A 94 7.11 4.06 11.09
N SER A 95 8.05 3.13 10.94
CA SER A 95 7.79 1.68 11.02
C SER A 95 7.89 1.09 12.44
N GLY A 96 8.46 1.84 13.39
CA GLY A 96 8.68 1.39 14.77
C GLY A 96 8.48 2.50 15.81
N GLY A 97 8.63 2.12 17.07
CA GLY A 97 8.45 3.00 18.24
C GLY A 97 6.99 3.32 18.58
N VAL A 98 6.80 4.07 19.67
CA VAL A 98 5.46 4.45 20.19
C VAL A 98 4.68 5.37 19.25
N ARG A 99 5.39 6.10 18.37
CA ARG A 99 4.80 6.98 17.34
C ARG A 99 4.77 6.33 15.95
N ARG A 100 4.76 4.99 15.86
CA ARG A 100 4.69 4.28 14.57
C ARG A 100 3.42 4.64 13.80
N SER A 101 3.54 4.71 12.48
CA SER A 101 2.40 4.95 11.59
C SER A 101 1.52 3.69 11.50
N LEU A 102 0.21 3.88 11.32
CA LEU A 102 -0.71 2.78 11.08
C LEU A 102 -0.30 2.00 9.82
N GLY A 103 -0.25 0.68 9.93
CA GLY A 103 0.05 -0.19 8.79
C GLY A 103 -1.10 -0.19 7.79
N TRP A 104 -0.77 -0.18 6.51
CA TRP A 104 -1.73 -0.32 5.42
C TRP A 104 -1.02 -1.01 4.25
N ILE A 105 -1.78 -1.76 3.47
CA ILE A 105 -1.29 -2.49 2.30
C ILE A 105 -2.30 -2.20 1.18
N PRO A 106 -1.95 -1.39 0.18
CA PRO A 106 -2.86 -1.16 -0.91
C PRO A 106 -2.91 -2.35 -1.86
N ILE A 107 -4.13 -2.66 -2.31
CA ILE A 107 -4.40 -3.80 -3.18
C ILE A 107 -5.24 -3.30 -4.35
N ASN A 108 -4.83 -3.65 -5.57
CA ASN A 108 -5.62 -3.42 -6.76
C ASN A 108 -6.74 -4.48 -6.84
N THR A 109 -7.86 -4.15 -7.49
CA THR A 109 -9.05 -5.02 -7.64
C THR A 109 -8.73 -6.43 -8.13
N GLY A 110 -7.67 -6.63 -8.92
CA GLY A 110 -7.25 -7.96 -9.39
C GLY A 110 -6.26 -8.71 -8.49
N ALA A 111 -5.67 -8.08 -7.47
CA ALA A 111 -4.63 -8.65 -6.64
C ALA A 111 -5.13 -9.29 -5.34
N ALA A 112 -6.41 -9.12 -5.00
CA ALA A 112 -7.08 -9.84 -3.93
C ALA A 112 -8.33 -10.53 -4.48
N SER A 113 -8.55 -11.77 -4.03
CA SER A 113 -9.72 -12.57 -4.40
C SER A 113 -10.29 -13.25 -3.17
N TRP A 114 -11.60 -13.50 -3.17
CA TRP A 114 -12.23 -14.32 -2.15
C TRP A 114 -12.14 -15.79 -2.56
N LYS A 115 -11.53 -16.63 -1.71
CA LYS A 115 -11.37 -18.07 -1.96
C LYS A 115 -11.65 -18.84 -0.66
N SER A 116 -12.63 -19.74 -0.70
CA SER A 116 -12.95 -20.65 0.41
C SER A 116 -13.11 -19.94 1.77
N GLY A 117 -13.88 -18.83 1.79
CA GLY A 117 -14.13 -18.03 3.01
C GLY A 117 -12.93 -17.22 3.51
N GLN A 118 -11.93 -16.97 2.65
CA GLN A 118 -10.70 -16.26 3.00
C GLN A 118 -10.31 -15.27 1.89
N VAL A 119 -9.58 -14.22 2.27
CA VAL A 119 -8.98 -13.29 1.30
C VAL A 119 -7.65 -13.87 0.83
N TYR A 120 -7.53 -14.19 -0.45
CA TYR A 120 -6.28 -14.62 -1.07
C TYR A 120 -5.54 -13.42 -1.68
N HIS A 121 -4.31 -13.17 -1.23
CA HIS A 121 -3.45 -12.10 -1.72
C HIS A 121 -1.97 -12.49 -1.65
N ASN A 122 -1.22 -12.25 -2.73
CA ASN A 122 0.23 -12.47 -2.81
C ASN A 122 0.67 -13.88 -2.35
N GLY A 123 -0.07 -14.93 -2.71
CA GLY A 123 0.25 -16.32 -2.32
C GLY A 123 -0.22 -16.70 -0.90
N HIS A 124 -0.82 -15.78 -0.16
CA HIS A 124 -1.26 -16.02 1.22
C HIS A 124 -2.79 -15.97 1.34
N TYR A 125 -3.31 -16.86 2.18
CA TYR A 125 -4.72 -16.87 2.58
C TYR A 125 -4.87 -16.15 3.91
N PHE A 126 -5.69 -15.11 3.94
CA PHE A 126 -6.01 -14.33 5.12
C PHE A 126 -7.43 -14.68 5.58
N LYS A 127 -7.53 -15.46 6.64
CA LYS A 127 -8.83 -15.79 7.23
C LYS A 127 -9.38 -14.59 7.99
N VAL A 128 -10.63 -14.26 7.75
CA VAL A 128 -11.34 -13.16 8.41
C VAL A 128 -12.44 -13.71 9.31
N TRP A 129 -12.84 -12.90 10.28
CA TRP A 129 -14.10 -13.10 10.99
C TRP A 129 -15.22 -12.56 10.11
N ASP A 130 -15.97 -13.46 9.51
CA ASP A 130 -17.09 -13.12 8.64
C ASP A 130 -18.37 -12.96 9.47
N SER A 131 -18.74 -11.72 9.72
CA SER A 131 -20.02 -11.34 10.34
C SER A 131 -21.09 -10.94 9.31
N TYR A 132 -20.75 -10.96 8.02
CA TYR A 132 -21.61 -10.46 6.95
C TYR A 132 -22.20 -11.59 6.09
N GLY A 133 -21.85 -12.85 6.36
CA GLY A 133 -22.35 -14.00 5.61
C GLY A 133 -21.80 -14.05 4.18
N LEU A 134 -20.53 -13.68 3.99
CA LEU A 134 -19.79 -13.75 2.72
C LEU A 134 -19.36 -15.19 2.37
N SER A 135 -19.97 -16.18 3.02
CA SER A 135 -19.68 -17.61 2.94
C SER A 135 -20.27 -18.22 1.66
#